data_AF-Q5FJ28-F1
#
_entry.id   AF-Q5FJ28-F1
#
_cell.length_a   1.000
_cell.length_b   1.000
_cell.length_c   1.000
_cell.angle_alpha   90.00
_cell.angle_beta   90.00
_cell.angle_gamma   90.00
#
_symmetry.space_group_name_H-M   'P 1'
#
loop_
_entity.id
_entity.type
_entity.pdbx_description
1 polymer ?
#
loop_
_entity_poly.entity_id
_entity_poly.type
_entity_poly.pdbx_seq_one_letter_code
_entity_poly.pdbx_strand_id
1 'polypeptide(L)'
;MKRLLIRADDLGYARSVNYGIYDSVHQGIINNVGVMVNMPETQMGLDLLKNENIDFGLHTNISNGAPILSSNEVPSLVGDNGNFRSSKEYRKNYVDGKKDIIALNDVVAEIEAQYKKFIELVGRKPDYFEGHAVMSDNFEKGLRIVVY
;
A
#
# COMPACT_ATOMS: atom_id res chain seq x y z
N MET A 1 26.18 7.15 -17.97
CA MET A 1 26.07 6.75 -16.55
C MET A 1 24.78 5.96 -16.37
N LYS A 2 24.81 4.81 -15.69
CA LYS A 2 23.59 4.05 -15.33
C LYS A 2 23.08 4.54 -13.97
N ARG A 3 21.77 4.63 -13.79
CA ARG A 3 21.11 4.97 -12.52
C ARG A 3 20.31 3.77 -12.05
N LEU A 4 20.34 3.49 -10.75
CA LEU A 4 19.62 2.38 -10.11
C LEU A 4 18.84 2.93 -8.90
N LEU A 5 17.57 2.56 -8.80
CA LEU A 5 16.71 2.81 -7.66
C LEU A 5 16.41 1.47 -6.99
N ILE A 6 16.62 1.35 -5.69
CA ILE A 6 16.39 0.12 -4.94
C ILE A 6 15.42 0.44 -3.81
N ARG A 7 14.32 -0.32 -3.77
CA ARG A 7 13.21 -0.07 -2.86
C ARG A 7 12.97 -1.28 -1.97
N ALA A 8 12.54 -1.02 -0.74
CA ALA A 8 11.96 -2.02 0.14
C ALA A 8 10.48 -1.69 0.35
N ASP A 9 9.62 -2.63 -0.02
CA ASP A 9 8.17 -2.48 0.11
C ASP A 9 7.71 -3.03 1.47
N ASP A 10 6.44 -2.81 1.80
CA ASP A 10 5.74 -3.40 2.96
C ASP A 10 6.11 -2.85 4.35
N LEU A 11 6.63 -1.62 4.47
CA LEU A 11 6.77 -0.98 5.78
C LEU A 11 5.40 -0.84 6.44
N GLY A 12 5.26 -1.41 7.63
CA GLY A 12 4.03 -1.51 8.40
C GLY A 12 3.35 -2.88 8.36
N TYR A 13 3.74 -3.77 7.45
CA TYR A 13 3.08 -5.08 7.29
C TYR A 13 3.15 -5.95 8.55
N ALA A 14 4.34 -6.04 9.15
CA ALA A 14 4.58 -6.77 10.38
C ALA A 14 5.84 -6.26 11.07
N ARG A 15 5.94 -6.47 12.39
CA ARG A 15 7.11 -6.09 13.19
C ARG A 15 8.43 -6.64 12.63
N SER A 16 8.43 -7.89 12.15
CA SER A 16 9.62 -8.50 11.54
C SER A 16 10.00 -7.86 10.21
N VAL A 17 9.02 -7.46 9.40
CA VAL A 17 9.26 -6.74 8.13
C VAL A 17 9.85 -5.37 8.42
N ASN A 18 9.31 -4.63 9.38
CA ASN A 18 9.83 -3.33 9.79
C ASN A 18 11.32 -3.39 10.20
N TYR A 19 11.71 -4.39 10.99
CA TYR A 19 13.13 -4.56 11.36
C TYR A 19 14.01 -4.96 10.18
N GLY A 20 13.53 -5.80 9.27
CA GLY A 20 14.27 -6.11 8.05
C GLY A 20 14.50 -4.89 7.17
N ILE A 21 13.50 -4.00 7.05
CA ILE A 21 13.64 -2.72 6.35
C ILE A 21 14.60 -1.80 7.09
N TYR A 22 14.49 -1.70 8.42
CA TYR A 22 15.41 -0.93 9.26
C TYR A 22 16.87 -1.34 9.02
N ASP A 23 17.16 -2.64 9.08
CA ASP A 23 18.50 -3.16 8.82
C ASP A 23 18.94 -2.88 7.38
N SER A 24 18.04 -2.99 6.40
CA SER A 24 18.35 -2.73 4.99
C SER A 24 18.63 -1.25 4.69
N VAL A 25 18.06 -0.32 5.46
CA VAL A 25 18.34 1.12 5.38
C VAL A 25 19.65 1.46 6.07
N HIS A 26 19.87 0.97 7.29
CA HIS A 26 21.02 1.35 8.12
C HIS A 26 22.31 0.61 7.77
N GLN A 27 22.19 -0.64 7.30
CA GLN A 27 23.32 -1.52 7.02
C GLN A 27 23.40 -1.92 5.53
N GLY A 28 22.43 -1.49 4.72
CA GLY A 28 22.31 -1.85 3.32
C GLY A 28 22.38 -0.64 2.39
N ILE A 29 21.66 -0.75 1.28
CA ILE A 29 21.67 0.22 0.16
C ILE A 29 20.27 0.77 -0.14
N ILE A 30 19.28 0.45 0.72
CA ILE A 30 17.90 0.92 0.54
C ILE A 30 17.81 2.38 1.01
N ASN A 31 17.25 3.22 0.15
CA ASN A 31 16.93 4.61 0.46
C ASN A 31 15.52 5.01 0.01
N ASN A 32 14.70 4.04 -0.37
CA ASN A 32 13.32 4.21 -0.82
C ASN A 32 12.45 3.14 -0.15
N VAL A 33 11.42 3.54 0.58
CA VAL A 33 10.61 2.62 1.39
C VAL A 33 9.12 2.80 1.13
N GLY A 34 8.43 1.72 0.78
CA GLY A 34 6.99 1.71 0.50
C GLY A 34 6.20 1.47 1.78
N VAL A 35 5.31 2.40 2.13
CA VAL A 35 4.57 2.40 3.40
C VAL A 35 3.13 1.91 3.18
N MET A 36 2.73 0.85 3.89
CA MET A 36 1.36 0.38 3.94
C MET A 36 0.63 1.06 5.09
N VAL A 37 -0.17 2.09 4.82
CA VAL A 37 -0.71 2.95 5.88
C VAL A 37 -1.84 2.35 6.72
N ASN A 38 -2.44 1.27 6.22
CA ASN A 38 -3.59 0.61 6.86
C ASN A 38 -3.20 -0.54 7.80
N MET A 39 -1.90 -0.86 7.89
CA MET A 39 -1.42 -2.00 8.67
C MET A 39 -1.16 -1.62 10.14
N PRO A 40 -1.29 -2.57 11.09
CA PRO A 40 -1.17 -2.25 12.52
C PRO A 40 0.24 -1.82 12.94
N GLU A 41 1.28 -2.25 12.23
CA GLU A 41 2.68 -1.96 12.58
C GLU A 41 3.23 -0.72 11.86
N THR A 42 2.40 0.02 11.11
CA THR A 42 2.84 1.17 10.31
C THR A 42 3.48 2.25 11.15
N GLN A 43 2.86 2.64 12.26
CA GLN A 43 3.42 3.68 13.15
C GLN A 43 4.79 3.26 13.69
N MET A 44 4.91 2.01 14.14
CA MET A 44 6.17 1.47 14.64
C MET A 44 7.26 1.47 13.56
N GLY A 45 6.91 1.11 12.32
CA GLY A 45 7.83 1.14 11.17
C GLY A 45 8.30 2.56 10.82
N LEU A 46 7.38 3.53 10.82
CA LEU A 46 7.72 4.94 10.60
C LEU A 46 8.61 5.49 11.72
N ASP A 47 8.33 5.14 12.98
CA ASP A 47 9.11 5.59 14.13
C ASP A 47 10.57 5.11 14.08
N LEU A 48 10.81 3.92 13.52
CA LEU A 48 12.15 3.36 13.32
C LEU A 48 12.98 4.14 12.28
N LEU A 49 12.33 4.82 11.34
CA LEU A 49 12.98 5.45 10.18
C LEU A 49 12.84 6.97 10.13
N LYS A 50 12.14 7.59 11.09
CA LYS A 50 11.75 9.01 11.07
C LYS A 50 12.91 10.03 10.96
N ASN A 51 14.13 9.63 11.30
CA ASN A 51 15.31 10.48 11.25
C ASN A 51 16.21 10.19 10.04
N GLU A 52 15.84 9.22 9.20
CA GLU A 52 16.64 8.79 8.07
C GLU A 52 16.35 9.65 6.84
N ASN A 53 17.40 9.95 6.07
CA ASN A 53 17.28 10.69 4.81
C ASN A 53 16.93 9.72 3.66
N ILE A 54 15.68 9.29 3.64
CA ILE A 54 15.13 8.34 2.66
C ILE A 54 13.80 8.83 2.08
N ASP A 55 13.45 8.27 0.93
CA ASP A 55 12.17 8.51 0.27
C ASP A 55 11.10 7.56 0.83
N PHE A 56 9.93 8.10 1.15
CA PHE A 56 8.76 7.33 1.56
C PHE A 56 7.71 7.36 0.46
N GLY A 57 7.35 6.20 -0.05
CA GLY A 57 6.27 6.03 -1.01
C GLY A 57 5.00 5.49 -0.35
N LEU A 58 3.84 5.80 -0.93
CA LEU A 58 2.61 5.13 -0.54
C LEU A 58 2.54 3.77 -1.24
N HIS A 59 2.67 2.69 -0.46
CA HIS A 59 2.44 1.32 -0.89
C HIS A 59 0.97 0.97 -0.72
N THR A 60 0.17 1.46 -1.66
CA THR A 60 -1.30 1.38 -1.62
C THR A 60 -1.75 -0.07 -1.56
N ASN A 61 -2.56 -0.44 -0.57
CA ASN A 61 -2.91 -1.84 -0.34
C ASN A 61 -4.41 -2.08 -0.36
N ILE A 62 -4.85 -3.09 -1.10
CA ILE A 62 -6.26 -3.51 -1.15
C ILE A 62 -6.43 -5.02 -0.95
N SER A 63 -5.45 -5.70 -0.33
CA SER A 63 -5.50 -7.15 -0.09
C SER A 63 -5.14 -7.63 1.31
N ASN A 64 -4.67 -6.73 2.17
CA ASN A 64 -4.16 -7.09 3.50
C ASN A 64 -4.73 -6.18 4.59
N GLY A 65 -5.23 -6.77 5.68
CA GLY A 65 -5.85 -6.00 6.77
C GLY A 65 -7.21 -5.39 6.38
N ALA A 66 -7.63 -4.40 7.16
CA ALA A 66 -8.86 -3.66 6.91
C ALA A 66 -8.60 -2.40 6.06
N PRO A 67 -9.59 -1.92 5.29
CA PRO A 67 -9.54 -0.60 4.66
C PRO A 67 -9.44 0.54 5.67
N ILE A 68 -9.01 1.71 5.20
CA ILE A 68 -9.10 2.96 5.94
C ILE A 68 -10.56 3.41 6.05
N LEU A 69 -11.31 3.30 4.94
CA LEU A 69 -12.74 3.57 4.93
C LEU A 69 -13.53 2.44 5.60
N SER A 70 -14.75 2.72 6.07
CA SER A 70 -15.60 1.68 6.62
C SER A 70 -16.02 0.68 5.53
N SER A 71 -16.27 -0.58 5.91
CA SER A 71 -16.68 -1.63 4.97
C SER A 71 -17.98 -1.30 4.19
N ASN A 72 -18.82 -0.42 4.72
CA ASN A 72 -20.04 0.04 4.06
C ASN A 72 -19.77 1.09 2.97
N GLU A 73 -18.66 1.82 3.06
CA GLU A 73 -18.26 2.83 2.06
C GLU A 73 -17.53 2.19 0.87
N VAL A 74 -16.84 1.07 1.09
CA VAL A 74 -16.08 0.33 0.06
C VAL A 74 -16.46 -1.16 0.00
N PRO A 75 -17.76 -1.49 -0.15
CA PRO A 75 -18.25 -2.86 0.01
C PRO A 75 -17.68 -3.84 -1.03
N SER A 76 -17.25 -3.37 -2.20
CA SER A 76 -16.64 -4.26 -3.19
C SER A 76 -15.21 -4.69 -2.82
N LEU A 77 -14.50 -3.94 -1.98
CA LEU A 77 -13.11 -4.22 -1.60
C LEU A 77 -12.97 -5.24 -0.47
N VAL A 78 -14.04 -5.50 0.27
CA VAL A 78 -14.01 -6.33 1.49
C VAL A 78 -14.70 -7.68 1.32
N GLY A 79 -14.30 -8.64 2.14
CA GLY A 79 -15.04 -9.89 2.37
C GLY A 79 -15.96 -9.81 3.59
N ASP A 80 -16.58 -10.93 3.96
CA ASP A 80 -17.59 -11.01 5.02
C ASP A 80 -17.06 -10.62 6.42
N ASN A 81 -15.75 -10.65 6.63
CA ASN A 81 -15.10 -10.29 7.89
C ASN A 81 -14.72 -8.80 7.98
N GLY A 82 -15.07 -7.99 6.98
CA GLY A 82 -14.73 -6.55 6.92
C GLY A 82 -13.28 -6.24 6.56
N ASN A 83 -12.43 -7.26 6.34
CA ASN A 83 -11.09 -7.08 5.80
C ASN A 83 -11.13 -7.08 4.28
N PHE A 84 -10.06 -6.56 3.67
CA PHE A 84 -9.86 -6.65 2.24
C PHE A 84 -9.99 -8.09 1.70
N ARG A 85 -10.48 -8.21 0.47
CA ARG A 85 -10.41 -9.45 -0.30
C ARG A 85 -8.97 -9.94 -0.38
N SER A 86 -8.77 -11.23 -0.29
CA SER A 86 -7.42 -11.80 -0.34
C SER A 86 -6.81 -11.69 -1.74
N SER A 87 -5.48 -11.57 -1.82
CA SER A 87 -4.75 -11.61 -3.12
C SER A 87 -5.02 -12.89 -3.92
N LYS A 88 -5.43 -13.97 -3.26
CA LYS A 88 -5.89 -15.23 -3.89
C LYS A 88 -7.19 -15.04 -4.67
N GLU A 89 -8.14 -14.26 -4.17
CA GLU A 89 -9.40 -13.95 -4.87
C GLU A 89 -9.14 -13.16 -6.15
N TYR A 90 -8.32 -12.11 -6.07
CA TYR A 90 -7.89 -11.32 -7.24
C TYR A 90 -7.22 -12.21 -8.29
N ARG A 91 -6.23 -13.01 -7.88
CA ARG A 91 -5.51 -13.91 -8.78
C ARG A 91 -6.44 -14.90 -9.47
N LYS A 92 -7.37 -15.51 -8.71
CA LYS A 92 -8.34 -16.44 -9.27
C LYS A 92 -9.22 -15.75 -10.31
N ASN A 93 -9.74 -14.57 -10.00
CA ASN A 93 -10.60 -13.84 -10.93
C ASN A 93 -9.89 -13.49 -12.24
N TYR A 94 -8.65 -13.01 -12.13
CA TYR A 94 -7.82 -12.66 -13.28
C TYR A 94 -7.51 -13.87 -14.17
N VAL A 95 -7.06 -14.99 -13.58
CA VAL A 95 -6.76 -16.23 -14.32
C VAL A 95 -8.01 -16.81 -15.00
N ASP A 96 -9.18 -16.68 -14.37
CA ASP A 96 -10.45 -17.11 -14.94
C ASP A 96 -10.93 -16.17 -16.08
N GLY A 97 -10.20 -15.09 -16.40
CA GLY A 97 -10.53 -14.13 -17.47
C GLY A 97 -11.81 -13.32 -17.21
N LYS A 98 -12.18 -13.16 -15.93
CA LYS A 98 -13.41 -12.49 -15.53
C LYS A 98 -13.22 -10.98 -15.44
N LYS A 99 -14.33 -10.24 -15.51
CA LYS A 99 -14.35 -8.82 -15.15
C LYS A 99 -13.91 -8.66 -13.69
N ASP A 100 -13.31 -7.51 -13.39
CA ASP A 100 -12.86 -7.18 -12.04
C ASP A 100 -13.96 -7.35 -10.98
N ILE A 101 -13.57 -7.95 -9.86
CA ILE A 101 -14.44 -8.19 -8.69
C ILE A 101 -14.66 -6.95 -7.83
N ILE A 102 -13.87 -5.90 -8.07
CA ILE A 102 -13.91 -4.63 -7.33
C ILE A 102 -14.44 -3.51 -8.21
N ALA A 103 -15.19 -2.58 -7.61
CA ALA A 103 -15.69 -1.40 -8.29
C ALA A 103 -14.63 -0.28 -8.30
N LEU A 104 -14.48 0.40 -9.43
CA LEU A 104 -13.50 1.49 -9.58
C LEU A 104 -13.74 2.63 -8.58
N ASN A 105 -15.00 2.96 -8.27
CA ASN A 105 -15.31 4.05 -7.33
C ASN A 105 -14.83 3.72 -5.91
N ASP A 106 -15.09 2.50 -5.43
CA ASP A 106 -14.62 2.05 -4.12
C ASP A 106 -13.09 2.06 -4.05
N VAL A 107 -12.43 1.60 -5.12
CA VAL A 107 -10.97 1.65 -5.26
C VAL A 107 -10.48 3.09 -5.11
N VAL A 108 -10.98 4.02 -5.94
CA VAL A 108 -10.54 5.43 -5.90
C VAL A 108 -10.75 6.03 -4.51
N ALA A 109 -11.90 5.80 -3.89
CA ALA A 109 -12.22 6.30 -2.56
C ALA A 109 -11.23 5.79 -1.49
N GLU A 110 -10.92 4.48 -1.49
CA GLU A 110 -9.97 3.90 -0.53
C GLU A 110 -8.54 4.39 -0.78
N ILE A 111 -8.13 4.50 -2.04
CA ILE A 111 -6.80 5.02 -2.40
C ILE A 111 -6.63 6.47 -1.92
N GLU A 112 -7.65 7.32 -2.10
CA GLU A 112 -7.64 8.69 -1.56
C GLU A 112 -7.57 8.71 -0.02
N ALA A 113 -8.27 7.79 0.64
CA ALA A 113 -8.24 7.66 2.10
C ALA A 113 -6.85 7.25 2.60
N GLN A 114 -6.21 6.27 1.94
CA GLN A 114 -4.83 5.87 2.23
C GLN A 114 -3.85 7.01 1.97
N TYR A 115 -4.02 7.77 0.89
CA TYR A 115 -3.18 8.93 0.60
C TYR A 115 -3.29 10.02 1.68
N LYS A 116 -4.51 10.31 2.14
CA LYS A 116 -4.74 11.24 3.27
C LYS A 116 -4.09 10.72 4.55
N LYS A 117 -4.24 9.42 4.85
CA LYS A 117 -3.61 8.79 6.01
C LYS A 117 -2.09 8.82 5.95
N PHE A 118 -1.50 8.65 4.77
CA PHE A 118 -0.06 8.81 4.56
C PHE A 118 0.41 10.20 4.97
N ILE A 119 -0.27 11.26 4.49
CA ILE A 119 0.08 12.64 4.82
C ILE A 119 -0.05 12.89 6.32
N GLU A 120 -1.09 12.36 6.97
CA GLU A 120 -1.27 12.46 8.42
C GLU A 120 -0.10 11.83 9.19
N LEU A 121 0.34 10.63 8.79
CA LEU A 121 1.38 9.87 9.50
C LEU A 121 2.80 10.38 9.21
N VAL A 122 3.08 10.78 7.96
CA VAL A 122 4.43 11.13 7.48
C VAL A 122 4.65 12.65 7.49
N GLY A 123 3.59 13.45 7.52
CA GLY A 123 3.65 14.92 7.56
C GLY A 123 3.94 15.58 6.20
N ARG A 124 4.00 14.81 5.11
CA ARG A 124 4.26 15.29 3.74
C ARG A 124 3.63 14.34 2.71
N LYS A 125 3.58 14.80 1.45
CA LYS A 125 3.15 13.96 0.33
C LYS A 125 4.15 12.80 0.10
N PRO A 126 3.68 11.65 -0.41
CA PRO A 126 4.57 10.54 -0.76
C PRO A 126 5.52 10.94 -1.90
N ASP A 127 6.77 10.49 -1.81
CA ASP A 127 7.80 10.76 -2.84
C ASP A 127 7.54 9.97 -4.13
N TYR A 128 6.90 8.81 -3.98
CA TYR A 128 6.43 7.98 -5.07
C TYR A 128 5.17 7.21 -4.66
N PHE A 129 4.49 6.65 -5.64
CA PHE A 129 3.19 6.05 -5.45
C PHE A 129 3.07 4.77 -6.27
N GLU A 130 2.64 3.68 -5.64
CA GLU A 130 2.39 2.40 -6.31
C GLU A 130 1.41 1.53 -5.48
N GLY A 131 1.25 0.26 -5.84
CA GLY A 131 0.23 -0.62 -5.27
C GLY A 131 0.76 -2.02 -4.92
N HIS A 132 0.34 -2.51 -3.75
CA HIS A 132 0.60 -3.85 -3.23
C HIS A 132 -0.12 -4.92 -4.06
N ALA A 133 0.56 -6.06 -4.20
CA ALA A 133 0.50 -6.89 -5.39
C ALA A 133 -0.82 -7.66 -5.62
N VAL A 134 -1.81 -7.00 -6.23
CA VAL A 134 -3.00 -7.63 -6.82
C VAL A 134 -3.14 -7.34 -8.31
N MET A 135 -3.70 -8.31 -9.05
CA MET A 135 -4.02 -8.16 -10.48
C MET A 135 -5.46 -7.69 -10.61
N SER A 136 -5.66 -6.42 -10.94
CA SER A 136 -6.98 -5.80 -11.16
C SER A 136 -6.83 -4.54 -12.01
N ASP A 137 -7.55 -4.49 -13.13
CA ASP A 137 -7.56 -3.32 -14.03
C ASP A 137 -8.09 -2.06 -13.34
N ASN A 138 -9.09 -2.20 -12.47
CA ASN A 138 -9.68 -1.12 -11.70
C ASN A 138 -8.73 -0.64 -10.60
N PHE A 139 -7.92 -1.52 -10.01
CA PHE A 139 -6.87 -1.08 -9.09
C PHE A 139 -5.82 -0.22 -9.81
N GLU A 140 -5.32 -0.68 -10.96
CA GLU A 140 -4.37 0.11 -11.77
C GLU A 140 -4.95 1.44 -12.24
N LYS A 141 -6.23 1.46 -12.67
CA LYS A 141 -6.93 2.71 -13.03
C LYS A 141 -7.07 3.63 -11.83
N GLY A 142 -7.44 3.09 -10.66
CA GLY A 142 -7.59 3.86 -9.43
C GLY A 142 -6.28 4.55 -9.02
N LEU A 143 -5.15 3.82 -9.07
CA LEU A 143 -3.83 4.39 -8.80
C LEU A 143 -3.53 5.57 -9.75
N ARG A 144 -3.85 5.44 -11.05
CA ARG A 144 -3.67 6.52 -12.03
C ARG A 144 -4.61 7.71 -11.79
N ILE A 145 -5.83 7.49 -11.30
CA ILE A 145 -6.79 8.56 -11.03
C ILE A 145 -6.34 9.43 -9.85
N VAL A 146 -5.78 8.83 -8.79
CA VAL A 146 -5.43 9.57 -7.57
C VAL A 146 -4.05 10.24 -7.65
N VAL A 147 -3.13 9.71 -8.46
CA VAL A 147 -1.77 10.26 -8.61
C VAL A 147 -1.73 11.57 -9.41
N TYR A 148 -2.73 11.82 -10.27
CA TYR A 148 -2.80 12.99 -11.16
C TYR A 148 -3.95 13.93 -10.78
#